data_AF-A0A8J2X0Y5-F1
#
_entry.id   AF-A0A8J2X0Y5-F1
#
_cell.length_a   1.000
_cell.length_b   1.000
_cell.length_c   1.000
_cell.angle_alpha   90.00
_cell.angle_beta   90.00
_cell.angle_gamma   90.00
#
_symmetry.space_group_name_H-M   'P 1'
#
loop_
_entity.id
_entity.type
_entity.pdbx_description
1 polymer ?
#
loop_
_entity_poly.entity_id
_entity_poly.type
_entity_poly.pdbx_seq_one_letter_code
_entity_poly.pdbx_strand_id
1 'polypeptide(L)'
;MHRVTLVLVVAQALDLAPLSKLRAVSLARPPESRLIAGKLDDSHVAIWKWKEATMGDGAGAACTGVERALAERVKAATGGEAIVLSTCARLDVYSYSDADKDLAAIVASDIGGAATTWRAARLFAPRYATPVEPTLASRCGADAARHVFEVACFAGLERCEFDPFDSHQAHVVKQIKAAFDDAARDGGPCGTRLSALLRLALETGKAARDGKSVRAINTLRGKALDAVALATARQEVAAAVEERVLEPAVLKAAEAYAALDAGPRLRELSELADEAVAEAIRSAPSAASREADLTRAARKALHGPLMRVRAGEAVLAEDASSDVRAAVAEALTAAAA
;
A
#
# COMPACT_ATOMS: atom_id res chain seq x y z
N MET A 1 12.17 31.37 22.62
CA MET A 1 13.12 30.26 22.35
C MET A 1 12.46 28.96 22.79
N HIS A 2 11.62 28.38 21.93
CA HIS A 2 10.95 27.11 22.22
C HIS A 2 11.86 25.97 21.77
N ARG A 3 12.25 25.16 22.75
CA ARG A 3 12.98 23.91 22.55
C ARG A 3 12.11 23.00 21.70
N VAL A 4 12.49 22.84 20.45
CA VAL A 4 12.11 21.71 19.61
C VAL A 4 12.66 20.47 20.31
N THR A 5 11.81 19.81 21.09
CA THR A 5 12.10 18.47 21.59
C THR A 5 12.07 17.56 20.37
N LEU A 6 13.21 17.47 19.70
CA LEU A 6 13.52 16.45 18.71
C LEU A 6 13.44 15.14 19.48
N VAL A 7 12.28 14.50 19.44
CA VAL A 7 12.10 13.15 19.94
C VAL A 7 12.98 12.28 19.05
N LEU A 8 14.21 12.03 19.52
CA LEU A 8 15.00 10.89 19.10
C LEU A 8 14.17 9.65 19.44
N VAL A 9 13.26 9.28 18.54
CA VAL A 9 12.84 7.90 18.38
C VAL A 9 14.14 7.16 18.07
N VAL A 10 14.50 6.21 18.93
CA VAL A 10 15.62 5.32 18.74
C VAL A 10 15.57 4.83 17.30
N ALA A 11 16.49 5.32 16.47
CA ALA A 11 16.68 4.90 15.11
C ALA A 11 17.25 3.47 15.16
N GLN A 12 16.37 2.48 15.35
CA GLN A 12 16.54 1.30 14.53
C GLN A 12 16.47 1.82 13.10
N ALA A 13 17.52 1.59 12.31
CA ALA A 13 17.46 1.86 10.88
C ALA A 13 16.24 1.07 10.37
N LEU A 14 15.14 1.79 10.13
CA LEU A 14 13.87 1.18 9.73
C LEU A 14 14.14 0.55 8.38
N ASP A 15 14.10 -0.78 8.34
CA ASP A 15 14.41 -1.51 7.12
C ASP A 15 13.23 -1.38 6.16
N LEU A 16 13.38 -0.48 5.19
CA LEU A 16 12.43 -0.27 4.10
C LEU A 16 12.82 -1.06 2.84
N ALA A 17 13.89 -1.87 2.89
CA ALA A 17 14.31 -2.72 1.78
C ALA A 17 13.21 -3.67 1.27
N PRO A 18 12.28 -4.20 2.11
CA PRO A 18 11.18 -5.03 1.61
C PRO A 18 10.29 -4.32 0.57
N LEU A 19 10.21 -2.98 0.62
CA LEU A 19 9.43 -2.20 -0.35
C LEU A 19 10.18 -1.93 -1.66
N SER A 20 11.48 -2.24 -1.74
CA SER A 20 12.39 -1.83 -2.84
C SER A 20 11.93 -2.19 -4.25
N LYS A 21 11.04 -3.19 -4.40
CA LYS A 21 10.47 -3.66 -5.66
C LYS A 21 9.15 -2.99 -6.06
N LEU A 22 8.56 -2.20 -5.16
CA LEU A 22 7.37 -1.43 -5.45
C LEU A 22 7.72 -0.26 -6.38
N ARG A 23 6.87 -0.01 -7.36
CA ARG A 23 6.95 1.10 -8.31
C ARG A 23 5.59 1.77 -8.43
N ALA A 24 5.60 3.09 -8.59
CA ALA A 24 4.39 3.86 -8.90
C ALA A 24 4.68 4.87 -9.99
N VAL A 25 3.75 5.03 -10.91
CA VAL A 25 3.76 6.07 -11.94
C VAL A 25 2.45 6.84 -11.85
N SER A 26 2.55 8.16 -11.75
CA SER A 26 1.42 9.06 -11.64
C SER A 26 1.33 9.98 -12.83
N LEU A 27 0.12 10.07 -13.39
CA LEU A 27 -0.33 11.12 -14.28
C LEU A 27 -1.32 11.97 -13.48
N ALA A 28 -0.84 13.05 -12.89
CA ALA A 28 -1.65 13.96 -12.09
C ALA A 28 -1.76 15.33 -12.76
N ARG A 29 -2.84 16.05 -12.45
CA ARG A 29 -2.89 17.49 -12.76
C ARG A 29 -1.73 18.19 -12.02
N PRO A 30 -1.15 19.27 -12.58
CA PRO A 30 -0.41 20.22 -11.76
C PRO A 30 -1.30 20.71 -10.61
N PRO A 31 -0.76 20.92 -9.39
CA PRO A 31 -1.53 21.51 -8.31
C PRO A 31 -2.12 22.86 -8.76
N GLU A 32 -3.40 23.11 -8.46
CA GLU A 32 -4.12 24.30 -8.93
C GLU A 32 -3.45 25.61 -8.47
N SER A 33 -2.69 25.59 -7.38
CA SER A 33 -1.80 26.67 -6.90
C SER A 33 -0.83 27.19 -7.98
N ARG A 34 -0.38 26.35 -8.93
CA ARG A 34 0.47 26.76 -10.07
C ARG A 34 -0.31 27.34 -11.25
N LEU A 35 -1.62 27.09 -11.32
CA LEU A 35 -2.51 27.67 -12.33
C LEU A 35 -3.10 29.01 -11.87
N ILE A 36 -3.02 29.31 -10.57
CA ILE A 36 -3.54 30.53 -9.91
C ILE A 36 -2.61 31.76 -10.10
N ALA A 37 -1.52 31.66 -10.85
CA ALA A 37 -0.72 32.84 -11.22
C ALA A 37 -1.39 33.74 -12.29
N GLY A 38 -2.58 33.37 -12.80
CA GLY A 38 -3.33 34.17 -13.75
C GLY A 38 -4.84 34.08 -13.54
N LYS A 39 -5.42 35.12 -12.93
CA LYS A 39 -6.86 35.43 -12.82
C LYS A 39 -7.67 34.51 -11.90
N LEU A 40 -7.67 34.88 -10.62
CA LEU A 40 -8.75 34.55 -9.70
C LEU A 40 -9.87 35.58 -9.89
N ASP A 41 -10.95 35.17 -10.55
CA ASP A 41 -12.33 35.55 -10.24
C ASP A 41 -13.22 34.38 -10.72
N ASP A 42 -14.14 33.91 -9.87
CA ASP A 42 -15.22 32.94 -10.11
C ASP A 42 -14.93 31.46 -10.47
N SER A 43 -13.67 31.03 -10.61
CA SER A 43 -13.33 29.68 -11.11
C SER A 43 -13.64 28.51 -10.16
N HIS A 44 -13.67 28.74 -8.84
CA HIS A 44 -13.93 27.67 -7.86
C HIS A 44 -15.37 27.13 -7.96
N VAL A 45 -16.37 27.96 -8.28
CA VAL A 45 -17.78 27.52 -8.38
C VAL A 45 -18.07 26.83 -9.74
N ALA A 46 -17.34 27.19 -10.80
CA ALA A 46 -17.50 26.61 -12.14
C ALA A 46 -16.97 25.16 -12.24
N ILE A 47 -15.91 24.85 -11.48
CA ILE A 47 -15.34 23.49 -11.36
C ILE A 47 -16.35 22.47 -10.84
N TRP A 48 -17.28 22.90 -9.98
CA TRP A 48 -18.31 22.03 -9.38
C TRP A 48 -19.57 21.90 -10.23
N LYS A 49 -20.03 22.98 -10.88
CA LYS A 49 -21.18 22.93 -11.80
C LYS A 49 -20.96 22.00 -12.99
N TRP A 50 -19.74 21.92 -13.51
CA TRP A 50 -19.39 20.96 -14.56
C TRP A 50 -19.46 19.50 -14.08
N LYS A 51 -19.15 19.24 -12.81
CA LYS A 51 -19.12 17.88 -12.22
C LYS A 51 -20.54 17.32 -12.08
N GLU A 52 -21.47 18.12 -11.56
CA GLU A 52 -22.90 17.76 -11.46
C GLU A 52 -23.57 17.62 -12.82
N ALA A 53 -23.25 18.51 -13.77
CA ALA A 53 -23.85 18.52 -15.09
C ALA A 53 -23.39 17.38 -16.01
N THR A 54 -22.19 16.82 -15.81
CA THR A 54 -21.56 15.93 -16.82
C THR A 54 -21.32 14.49 -16.33
N MET A 55 -21.18 14.25 -15.02
CA MET A 55 -20.80 12.92 -14.49
C MET A 55 -21.81 12.28 -13.52
N GLY A 56 -22.93 12.95 -13.22
CA GLY A 56 -23.76 12.55 -12.07
C GLY A 56 -22.98 12.68 -10.76
N ASP A 57 -23.56 12.17 -9.66
CA ASP A 57 -23.11 12.23 -8.25
C ASP A 57 -21.70 11.64 -7.93
N GLY A 58 -20.82 11.51 -8.92
CA GLY A 58 -19.44 11.04 -8.75
C GLY A 58 -19.32 9.53 -8.61
N ALA A 59 -20.42 8.78 -8.75
CA ALA A 59 -20.44 7.33 -8.61
C ALA A 59 -19.86 6.55 -9.81
N GLY A 60 -19.63 7.19 -10.97
CA GLY A 60 -19.53 6.47 -12.25
C GLY A 60 -18.14 6.16 -12.83
N ALA A 61 -17.01 6.58 -12.25
CA ALA A 61 -15.72 6.53 -12.97
C ALA A 61 -14.77 5.37 -12.64
N ALA A 62 -15.08 4.52 -11.65
CA ALA A 62 -14.08 3.59 -11.11
C ALA A 62 -13.83 2.34 -11.97
N CYS A 63 -14.72 1.94 -12.87
CA CYS A 63 -14.60 0.65 -13.57
C CYS A 63 -15.08 0.75 -15.02
N THR A 64 -14.28 1.36 -15.90
CA THR A 64 -14.59 1.34 -17.35
C THR A 64 -14.03 0.09 -18.04
N GLY A 65 -13.41 -0.82 -17.28
CA GLY A 65 -12.66 -1.98 -17.80
C GLY A 65 -11.30 -1.60 -18.38
N VAL A 66 -11.09 -0.32 -18.71
CA VAL A 66 -9.83 0.22 -19.25
C VAL A 66 -8.73 0.19 -18.19
N GLU A 67 -9.06 0.49 -16.92
CA GLU A 67 -8.12 0.45 -15.79
C GLU A 67 -7.60 -0.98 -15.60
N ARG A 68 -8.53 -1.94 -15.62
CA ARG A 68 -8.20 -3.37 -15.53
C ARG A 68 -7.36 -3.82 -16.73
N ALA A 69 -7.76 -3.47 -17.95
CA ALA A 69 -7.01 -3.82 -19.15
C ALA A 69 -5.58 -3.24 -19.15
N LEU A 70 -5.40 -2.02 -18.66
CA LEU A 70 -4.09 -1.42 -18.46
C LEU A 70 -3.30 -2.15 -17.37
N ALA A 71 -3.92 -2.46 -16.23
CA ALA A 71 -3.28 -3.23 -15.17
C ALA A 71 -2.83 -4.62 -15.66
N GLU A 72 -3.64 -5.34 -16.43
CA GLU A 72 -3.26 -6.64 -17.01
C GLU A 72 -2.09 -6.54 -17.99
N ARG A 73 -2.04 -5.48 -18.81
CA ARG A 73 -0.88 -5.22 -19.69
C ARG A 73 0.39 -4.94 -18.90
N VAL A 74 0.30 -4.09 -17.87
CA VAL A 74 1.43 -3.78 -16.99
C VAL A 74 1.90 -5.03 -16.25
N LYS A 75 0.98 -5.87 -15.75
CA LYS A 75 1.28 -7.17 -15.16
C LYS A 75 2.01 -8.08 -16.16
N ALA A 76 1.53 -8.19 -17.40
CA ALA A 76 2.17 -8.98 -18.43
C ALA A 76 3.58 -8.48 -18.79
N ALA A 77 3.76 -7.16 -18.89
CA ALA A 77 5.04 -6.53 -19.22
C ALA A 77 6.08 -6.61 -18.08
N THR A 78 5.61 -6.55 -16.83
CA THR A 78 6.46 -6.59 -15.64
C THR A 78 6.69 -8.01 -15.10
N GLY A 79 5.82 -8.96 -15.44
CA GLY A 79 5.81 -10.30 -14.87
C GLY A 79 5.36 -10.36 -13.41
N GLY A 80 4.75 -9.28 -12.90
CA GLY A 80 4.44 -9.11 -11.48
C GLY A 80 2.96 -8.84 -11.19
N GLU A 81 2.71 -7.93 -10.25
CA GLU A 81 1.37 -7.45 -9.90
C GLU A 81 1.20 -6.01 -10.41
N ALA A 82 -0.04 -5.63 -10.71
CA ALA A 82 -0.36 -4.27 -11.10
C ALA A 82 -1.77 -3.84 -10.64
N ILE A 83 -1.92 -2.55 -10.37
CA ILE A 83 -3.22 -1.91 -10.20
C ILE A 83 -3.19 -0.50 -10.77
N VAL A 84 -4.34 -0.07 -11.31
CA VAL A 84 -4.54 1.30 -11.78
C VAL A 84 -5.61 1.96 -10.91
N LEU A 85 -5.26 3.08 -10.29
CA LEU A 85 -6.18 3.94 -9.57
C LEU A 85 -6.48 5.14 -10.45
N SER A 86 -7.73 5.29 -10.89
CA SER A 86 -8.16 6.46 -11.67
C SER A 86 -9.23 7.23 -10.92
N THR A 87 -9.01 8.54 -10.83
CA THR A 87 -10.01 9.50 -10.36
C THR A 87 -10.16 10.60 -11.41
N CYS A 88 -11.02 11.59 -11.12
CA CYS A 88 -11.19 12.74 -11.99
C CYS A 88 -9.95 13.67 -12.04
N ALA A 89 -8.99 13.54 -11.13
CA ALA A 89 -7.82 14.41 -11.04
C ALA A 89 -6.51 13.70 -11.40
N ARG A 90 -6.49 12.37 -11.41
CA ARG A 90 -5.26 11.59 -11.51
C ARG A 90 -5.49 10.18 -12.05
N LEU A 91 -4.43 9.63 -12.62
CA LEU A 91 -4.29 8.22 -12.93
C LEU A 91 -2.96 7.76 -12.36
N ASP A 92 -3.00 6.84 -11.39
CA ASP A 92 -1.82 6.23 -10.81
C ASP A 92 -1.76 4.75 -11.20
N VAL A 93 -0.60 4.30 -11.61
CA VAL A 93 -0.29 2.91 -11.88
C VAL A 93 0.71 2.45 -10.82
N TYR A 94 0.35 1.41 -10.07
CA TYR A 94 1.25 0.77 -9.12
C TYR A 94 1.60 -0.61 -9.63
N SER A 95 2.87 -0.99 -9.50
CA SER A 95 3.34 -2.32 -9.85
C SER A 95 4.31 -2.84 -8.80
N TYR A 96 4.24 -4.14 -8.56
CA TYR A 96 5.26 -4.88 -7.84
C TYR A 96 5.82 -5.94 -8.77
N SER A 97 7.13 -5.98 -8.98
CA SER A 97 7.79 -7.06 -9.71
C SER A 97 9.17 -7.34 -9.15
N ASP A 98 9.59 -8.60 -9.20
CA ASP A 98 10.96 -8.99 -8.89
C ASP A 98 11.96 -8.56 -9.99
N ALA A 99 11.46 -8.34 -11.21
CA ALA A 99 12.27 -7.81 -12.30
C ALA A 99 12.33 -6.28 -12.21
N ASP A 100 13.53 -5.71 -12.28
CA ASP A 100 13.70 -4.25 -12.35
C ASP A 100 13.33 -3.78 -13.76
N LYS A 101 12.08 -3.38 -13.90
CA LYS A 101 11.48 -2.88 -15.15
C LYS A 101 11.17 -1.40 -15.01
N ASP A 102 11.45 -0.65 -16.07
CA ASP A 102 11.07 0.75 -16.14
C ASP A 102 9.55 0.88 -16.34
N LEU A 103 8.83 1.00 -15.22
CA LEU A 103 7.39 1.16 -15.22
C LEU A 103 6.97 2.42 -15.98
N ALA A 104 7.75 3.50 -15.93
CA ALA A 104 7.42 4.74 -16.63
C ALA A 104 7.53 4.57 -18.14
N ALA A 105 8.53 3.84 -18.63
CA ALA A 105 8.64 3.49 -20.04
C ALA A 105 7.51 2.56 -20.50
N ILE A 106 7.18 1.52 -19.73
CA ILE A 106 6.07 0.59 -20.03
C ILE A 106 4.75 1.33 -20.10
N VAL A 107 4.47 2.15 -19.08
CA VAL A 107 3.31 3.04 -19.05
C VAL A 107 3.37 3.94 -20.28
N ALA A 108 4.45 4.66 -20.55
CA ALA A 108 4.54 5.55 -21.70
C ALA A 108 4.35 4.85 -23.06
N SER A 109 4.79 3.60 -23.24
CA SER A 109 4.65 2.85 -24.49
C SER A 109 3.26 2.21 -24.66
N ASP A 110 2.70 1.61 -23.61
CA ASP A 110 1.36 0.98 -23.65
C ASP A 110 0.23 2.01 -23.56
N ILE A 111 0.51 3.16 -22.94
CA ILE A 111 -0.42 4.28 -22.80
C ILE A 111 -0.24 5.24 -23.98
N GLY A 112 0.95 5.30 -24.59
CA GLY A 112 1.30 6.18 -25.70
C GLY A 112 0.64 5.86 -27.05
N GLY A 113 -0.51 6.50 -27.28
CA GLY A 113 -1.02 6.78 -28.62
C GLY A 113 -2.40 7.41 -28.60
N ALA A 114 -3.40 6.65 -28.13
CA ALA A 114 -4.80 7.08 -28.16
C ALA A 114 -5.47 7.12 -26.79
N ALA A 115 -5.10 6.23 -25.86
CA ALA A 115 -5.79 6.11 -24.57
C ALA A 115 -5.41 7.23 -23.59
N THR A 116 -4.14 7.65 -23.48
CA THR A 116 -3.77 8.88 -22.74
C THR A 116 -4.23 10.10 -23.46
N THR A 117 -4.09 10.22 -24.78
CA THR A 117 -4.54 11.41 -25.49
C THR A 117 -6.04 11.62 -25.28
N TRP A 118 -6.84 10.55 -25.35
CA TRP A 118 -8.28 10.57 -25.08
C TRP A 118 -8.63 10.78 -23.60
N ARG A 119 -7.91 10.15 -22.65
CA ARG A 119 -8.21 10.26 -21.21
C ARG A 119 -7.64 11.52 -20.58
N ALA A 120 -6.45 11.97 -20.98
CA ALA A 120 -5.94 13.30 -20.71
C ALA A 120 -6.84 14.36 -21.37
N ALA A 121 -7.24 14.21 -22.64
CA ALA A 121 -8.25 15.10 -23.21
C ALA A 121 -9.57 15.07 -22.42
N ARG A 122 -10.05 13.94 -21.91
CA ARG A 122 -11.28 13.96 -21.08
C ARG A 122 -11.07 14.53 -19.68
N LEU A 123 -9.94 14.27 -19.04
CA LEU A 123 -9.59 14.80 -17.72
C LEU A 123 -9.29 16.32 -17.78
N PHE A 124 -8.85 16.84 -18.93
CA PHE A 124 -8.31 18.20 -19.07
C PHE A 124 -9.00 19.10 -20.14
N ALA A 125 -9.72 18.57 -21.14
CA ALA A 125 -10.10 19.33 -22.35
C ALA A 125 -11.38 20.18 -22.35
N PRO A 126 -12.31 20.16 -21.38
CA PRO A 126 -13.33 21.21 -21.35
C PRO A 126 -12.97 22.38 -20.41
N ARG A 127 -11.86 22.32 -19.68
CA ARG A 127 -11.58 23.25 -18.56
C ARG A 127 -10.48 24.27 -18.82
N TYR A 128 -9.64 24.05 -19.84
CA TYR A 128 -8.53 24.94 -20.16
C TYR A 128 -8.54 25.25 -21.65
N ALA A 129 -8.33 26.52 -21.99
CA ALA A 129 -8.22 26.97 -23.39
C ALA A 129 -6.96 26.41 -24.08
N THR A 130 -5.99 25.92 -23.30
CA THR A 130 -4.75 25.28 -23.75
C THR A 130 -4.62 23.85 -23.20
N PRO A 131 -4.07 22.91 -23.97
CA PRO A 131 -3.75 21.57 -23.47
C PRO A 131 -2.82 21.65 -22.26
N VAL A 132 -3.22 21.09 -21.13
CA VAL A 132 -2.33 20.91 -19.97
C VAL A 132 -1.57 19.60 -20.18
N GLU A 133 -0.24 19.69 -20.34
CA GLU A 133 0.59 18.48 -20.40
C GLU A 133 0.57 17.77 -19.03
N PRO A 134 0.21 16.49 -18.97
CA PRO A 134 0.24 15.75 -17.73
C PRO A 134 1.69 15.58 -17.26
N THR A 135 1.93 15.78 -15.96
CA THR A 135 3.24 15.47 -15.38
C THR A 135 3.31 13.98 -15.08
N LEU A 136 4.23 13.27 -15.74
CA LEU A 136 4.55 11.88 -15.42
C LEU A 136 5.55 11.86 -14.25
N ALA A 137 5.12 11.39 -13.09
CA ALA A 137 5.99 11.23 -11.92
C ALA A 137 6.20 9.74 -11.64
N SER A 138 7.46 9.31 -11.59
CA SER A 138 7.85 7.94 -11.23
C SER A 138 8.37 7.90 -9.79
N ARG A 139 7.97 6.89 -9.03
CA ARG A 139 8.38 6.64 -7.65
C ARG A 139 8.74 5.18 -7.44
N CYS A 140 9.63 4.91 -6.50
CA CYS A 140 10.08 3.56 -6.16
C CYS A 140 10.12 3.35 -4.65
N GLY A 141 10.04 2.08 -4.22
CA GLY A 141 10.31 1.73 -2.84
C GLY A 141 9.27 2.28 -1.87
N ALA A 142 9.76 2.73 -0.72
CA ALA A 142 8.95 3.38 0.30
C ALA A 142 8.23 4.63 -0.21
N ASP A 143 8.78 5.36 -1.19
CA ASP A 143 8.13 6.55 -1.75
C ASP A 143 6.87 6.18 -2.56
N ALA A 144 6.91 5.06 -3.28
CA ALA A 144 5.73 4.53 -3.97
C ALA A 144 4.63 4.08 -2.99
N ALA A 145 5.01 3.47 -1.85
CA ALA A 145 4.08 3.08 -0.80
C ALA A 145 3.50 4.32 -0.09
N ARG A 146 4.35 5.28 0.25
CA ARG A 146 3.97 6.56 0.84
C ARG A 146 2.94 7.27 -0.04
N HIS A 147 3.21 7.33 -1.33
CA HIS A 147 2.34 8.00 -2.30
C HIS A 147 0.92 7.44 -2.30
N VAL A 148 0.72 6.11 -2.29
CA VAL A 148 -0.65 5.55 -2.24
C VAL A 148 -1.38 5.92 -0.94
N PHE A 149 -0.65 6.02 0.17
CA PHE A 149 -1.19 6.47 1.45
C PHE A 149 -1.52 7.95 1.44
N GLU A 150 -0.71 8.79 0.80
CA GLU A 150 -1.00 10.20 0.56
C GLU A 150 -2.25 10.38 -0.30
N VAL A 151 -2.43 9.54 -1.34
CA VAL A 151 -3.67 9.54 -2.14
C VAL A 151 -4.87 9.20 -1.26
N ALA A 152 -4.76 8.17 -0.42
CA ALA A 152 -5.87 7.74 0.43
C ALA A 152 -6.21 8.76 1.52
N CYS A 153 -5.21 9.46 2.07
CA CYS A 153 -5.39 10.49 3.09
C CYS A 153 -5.91 11.78 2.47
N PHE A 154 -5.19 12.33 1.49
CA PHE A 154 -5.35 13.70 1.03
C PHE A 154 -6.00 13.83 -0.36
N ALA A 155 -6.39 12.71 -0.99
CA ALA A 155 -6.95 12.69 -2.35
C ALA A 155 -6.03 13.27 -3.44
N GLY A 156 -4.73 13.47 -3.15
CA GLY A 156 -3.79 14.16 -4.04
C GLY A 156 -3.87 15.70 -4.00
N LEU A 157 -4.51 16.27 -2.98
CA LEU A 157 -4.56 17.71 -2.74
C LEU A 157 -3.33 18.20 -1.99
N GLU A 158 -3.12 19.51 -1.98
CA GLU A 158 -2.13 20.11 -1.09
C GLU A 158 -2.55 19.95 0.38
N ARG A 159 -1.57 19.83 1.28
CA ARG A 159 -1.82 19.60 2.72
C ARG A 159 -2.74 20.65 3.35
N CYS A 160 -2.64 21.90 2.90
CA CYS A 160 -3.47 23.01 3.37
C CYS A 160 -4.93 22.96 2.86
N GLU A 161 -5.21 22.14 1.86
CA GLU A 161 -6.55 21.96 1.26
C GLU A 161 -7.28 20.73 1.81
N PHE A 162 -6.59 19.91 2.61
CA PHE A 162 -7.19 18.74 3.23
C PHE A 162 -8.32 19.13 4.17
N ASP A 163 -9.50 18.59 3.90
CA ASP A 163 -10.67 18.72 4.75
C ASP A 163 -11.22 17.32 5.09
N PRO A 164 -11.08 16.86 6.34
CA PRO A 164 -11.51 15.53 6.74
C PRO A 164 -13.03 15.33 6.69
N PHE A 165 -13.82 16.42 6.61
CA PHE A 165 -15.29 16.38 6.56
C PHE A 165 -15.86 16.57 5.16
N ASP A 166 -15.02 16.89 4.17
CA ASP A 166 -15.45 17.00 2.79
C ASP A 166 -15.79 15.60 2.23
N SER A 167 -17.08 15.40 1.95
CA SER A 167 -17.60 14.15 1.40
C SER A 167 -17.00 13.80 0.04
N HIS A 168 -16.57 14.79 -0.74
CA HIS A 168 -15.89 14.58 -2.02
C HIS A 168 -14.46 14.11 -1.82
N GLN A 169 -13.72 14.69 -0.87
CA GLN A 169 -12.38 14.21 -0.52
C GLN A 169 -12.43 12.80 0.07
N ALA A 170 -13.49 12.46 0.81
CA ALA A 170 -13.70 11.10 1.31
C ALA A 170 -14.02 10.08 0.19
N HIS A 171 -14.48 10.53 -0.99
CA HIS A 171 -14.83 9.65 -2.09
C HIS A 171 -13.61 8.92 -2.67
N VAL A 172 -12.39 9.47 -2.54
CA VAL A 172 -11.16 8.82 -3.01
C VAL A 172 -10.99 7.42 -2.38
N VAL A 173 -11.36 7.25 -1.11
CA VAL A 173 -11.25 5.96 -0.42
C VAL A 173 -12.20 4.92 -1.04
N LYS A 174 -13.41 5.32 -1.45
CA LYS A 174 -14.32 4.40 -2.14
C LYS A 174 -13.81 4.07 -3.55
N GLN A 175 -13.18 5.02 -4.24
CA GLN A 175 -12.57 4.79 -5.56
C GLN A 175 -11.40 3.81 -5.47
N ILE A 176 -10.53 3.96 -4.46
CA ILE A 176 -9.45 3.00 -4.17
C ILE A 176 -10.05 1.61 -3.89
N LYS A 177 -11.12 1.54 -3.09
CA LYS A 177 -11.79 0.27 -2.80
C LYS A 177 -12.37 -0.37 -4.06
N ALA A 178 -13.05 0.39 -4.90
CA ALA A 178 -13.65 -0.12 -6.14
C ALA A 178 -12.57 -0.64 -7.10
N ALA A 179 -11.46 0.10 -7.27
CA ALA A 179 -10.34 -0.34 -8.08
C ALA A 179 -9.69 -1.62 -7.53
N PHE A 180 -9.53 -1.70 -6.20
CA PHE A 180 -9.04 -2.90 -5.53
C PHE A 180 -9.98 -4.10 -5.73
N ASP A 181 -11.27 -3.93 -5.45
CA ASP A 181 -12.26 -5.01 -5.58
C ASP A 181 -12.37 -5.54 -7.02
N ASP A 182 -12.15 -4.69 -8.04
CA ASP A 182 -12.11 -5.13 -9.44
C ASP A 182 -10.80 -5.85 -9.79
N ALA A 183 -9.65 -5.28 -9.37
CA ALA A 183 -8.33 -5.81 -9.69
C ALA A 183 -7.97 -7.09 -8.92
N ALA A 184 -8.57 -7.31 -7.74
CA ALA A 184 -8.33 -8.47 -6.89
C ALA A 184 -9.29 -9.65 -7.13
N ARG A 185 -10.16 -9.58 -8.15
CA ARG A 185 -10.98 -10.73 -8.58
C ARG A 185 -10.08 -11.88 -9.04
N ASP A 186 -10.58 -13.12 -8.97
CA ASP A 186 -9.83 -14.33 -9.36
C ASP A 186 -9.12 -14.17 -10.71
N GLY A 187 -7.80 -14.40 -10.70
CA GLY A 187 -6.92 -14.26 -11.87
C GLY A 187 -6.58 -12.81 -12.27
N GLY A 188 -7.07 -11.81 -11.53
CA GLY A 188 -6.88 -10.39 -11.82
C GLY A 188 -5.43 -9.89 -11.68
N PRO A 189 -5.19 -8.60 -12.00
CA PRO A 189 -3.84 -8.07 -12.05
C PRO A 189 -3.24 -7.75 -10.67
N CYS A 190 -4.06 -7.64 -9.63
CA CYS A 190 -3.61 -7.35 -8.27
C CYS A 190 -3.37 -8.65 -7.50
N GLY A 191 -2.10 -8.93 -7.18
CA GLY A 191 -1.72 -10.09 -6.36
C GLY A 191 -1.67 -9.77 -4.87
N THR A 192 -1.00 -10.62 -4.10
CA THR A 192 -1.00 -10.57 -2.64
C THR A 192 -0.34 -9.30 -2.10
N ARG A 193 0.75 -8.82 -2.72
CA ARG A 193 1.53 -7.69 -2.20
C ARG A 193 0.82 -6.36 -2.40
N LEU A 194 0.30 -6.10 -3.60
CA LEU A 194 -0.51 -4.91 -3.85
C LEU A 194 -1.84 -4.97 -3.08
N SER A 195 -2.42 -6.16 -2.88
CA SER A 195 -3.60 -6.32 -2.03
C SER A 195 -3.32 -5.91 -0.58
N ALA A 196 -2.19 -6.34 -0.01
CA ALA A 196 -1.80 -5.93 1.34
C ALA A 196 -1.61 -4.40 1.45
N LEU A 197 -0.92 -3.81 0.47
CA LEU A 197 -0.69 -2.37 0.41
C LEU A 197 -2.01 -1.57 0.32
N LEU A 198 -2.95 -1.99 -0.53
CA LEU A 198 -4.23 -1.29 -0.72
C LEU A 198 -5.16 -1.43 0.48
N ARG A 199 -5.16 -2.58 1.17
CA ARG A 199 -5.91 -2.74 2.43
C ARG A 199 -5.40 -1.76 3.48
N LEU A 200 -4.08 -1.67 3.64
CA LEU A 200 -3.46 -0.66 4.50
C LEU A 200 -3.81 0.76 4.06
N ALA A 201 -3.83 1.05 2.75
CA ALA A 201 -4.20 2.37 2.24
C ALA A 201 -5.66 2.74 2.60
N LEU A 202 -6.60 1.80 2.49
CA LEU A 202 -7.99 2.01 2.88
C LEU A 202 -8.14 2.26 4.39
N GLU A 203 -7.40 1.53 5.22
CA GLU A 203 -7.37 1.74 6.67
C GLU A 203 -6.77 3.11 7.02
N THR A 204 -5.65 3.45 6.38
CA THR A 204 -4.94 4.73 6.54
C THR A 204 -5.85 5.90 6.15
N GLY A 205 -6.52 5.83 5.00
CA GLY A 205 -7.45 6.88 4.56
C GLY A 205 -8.66 7.04 5.50
N LYS A 206 -9.15 5.96 6.12
CA LYS A 206 -10.20 6.03 7.15
C LYS A 206 -9.68 6.68 8.44
N ALA A 207 -8.50 6.25 8.91
CA ALA A 207 -7.88 6.77 10.13
C ALA A 207 -7.54 8.27 10.01
N ALA A 208 -7.11 8.73 8.83
CA ALA A 208 -6.85 10.15 8.56
C ALA A 208 -8.08 11.06 8.71
N ARG A 209 -9.30 10.49 8.74
CA ARG A 209 -10.58 11.21 8.89
C ARG A 209 -11.28 10.90 10.21
N ASP A 210 -10.68 10.08 11.06
CA ASP A 210 -11.24 9.68 12.34
C ASP A 210 -10.68 10.52 13.48
N GLY A 211 -11.58 11.22 14.20
CA GLY A 211 -11.21 12.08 15.33
C GLY A 211 -10.64 11.34 16.55
N LYS A 212 -10.75 10.01 16.62
CA LYS A 212 -10.05 9.21 17.64
C LYS A 212 -8.58 8.98 17.24
N SER A 213 -8.34 8.67 15.98
CA SER A 213 -7.01 8.45 15.41
C SER A 213 -6.21 9.75 15.28
N VAL A 214 -6.84 10.83 14.81
CA VAL A 214 -6.23 12.16 14.68
C VAL A 214 -7.06 13.18 15.47
N ARG A 215 -6.69 13.39 16.74
CA ARG A 215 -7.44 14.29 17.64
C ARG A 215 -7.49 15.74 17.17
N ALA A 216 -6.49 16.19 16.41
CA ALA A 216 -6.44 17.54 15.83
C ALA A 216 -7.67 17.85 14.97
N ILE A 217 -8.30 16.85 14.36
CA ILE A 217 -9.54 16.99 13.56
C ILE A 217 -10.67 17.64 14.37
N ASN A 218 -10.70 17.46 15.69
CA ASN A 218 -11.73 18.05 16.53
C ASN A 218 -11.66 19.58 16.60
N THR A 219 -10.53 20.19 16.23
CA THR A 219 -10.39 21.65 16.10
C THR A 219 -11.23 22.22 14.95
N LEU A 220 -11.45 21.42 13.90
CA LEU A 220 -12.24 21.77 12.72
C LEU A 220 -13.74 21.50 12.90
N ARG A 221 -14.16 20.81 13.97
CA ARG A 221 -15.59 20.49 14.21
C ARG A 221 -16.33 21.65 14.86
N GLY A 222 -17.40 22.12 14.21
CA GLY A 222 -18.43 22.97 14.83
C GLY A 222 -17.97 24.37 15.26
N LYS A 223 -16.79 24.81 14.80
CA LYS A 223 -16.27 26.17 15.05
C LYS A 223 -16.38 27.01 13.79
N ALA A 224 -16.97 28.19 13.91
CA ALA A 224 -16.83 29.22 12.89
C ALA A 224 -15.41 29.80 12.99
N LEU A 225 -14.49 29.31 12.16
CA LEU A 225 -13.14 29.83 12.04
C LEU A 225 -13.11 30.86 10.91
N ASP A 226 -12.33 31.93 11.09
CA ASP A 226 -11.96 32.78 9.96
C ASP A 226 -11.03 32.03 8.99
N ALA A 227 -10.79 32.60 7.81
CA ALA A 227 -10.03 31.96 6.75
C ALA A 227 -8.56 31.63 7.16
N VAL A 228 -7.93 32.48 7.96
CA VAL A 228 -6.53 32.29 8.39
C VAL A 228 -6.44 31.21 9.46
N ALA A 229 -7.33 31.26 10.44
CA ALA A 229 -7.45 30.23 11.48
C ALA A 229 -7.81 28.86 10.89
N LEU A 230 -8.70 28.82 9.88
CA LEU A 230 -9.05 27.59 9.18
C LEU A 230 -7.87 26.99 8.41
N ALA A 231 -7.12 27.81 7.67
CA ALA A 231 -5.94 27.35 6.95
C ALA A 231 -4.87 26.80 7.89
N THR A 232 -4.66 27.46 9.04
CA THR A 232 -3.71 27.04 10.06
C THR A 232 -4.14 25.72 10.70
N ALA A 233 -5.41 25.59 11.10
CA ALA A 233 -5.95 24.35 11.65
C ALA A 233 -5.88 23.17 10.66
N ARG A 234 -6.10 23.42 9.36
CA ARG A 234 -5.93 22.39 8.31
C ARG A 234 -4.48 21.93 8.19
N GLN A 235 -3.51 22.84 8.25
CA GLN A 235 -2.09 22.46 8.24
C GLN A 235 -1.71 21.64 9.47
N GLU A 236 -2.18 22.02 10.66
CA GLU A 236 -1.97 21.24 11.89
C GLU A 236 -2.58 19.85 11.81
N VAL A 237 -3.80 19.74 11.26
CA VAL A 237 -4.45 18.44 11.02
C VAL A 237 -3.66 17.61 10.03
N ALA A 238 -3.22 18.19 8.91
CA ALA A 238 -2.42 17.46 7.92
C ALA A 238 -1.11 16.95 8.52
N ALA A 239 -0.38 17.78 9.27
CA ALA A 239 0.83 17.37 9.98
C ALA A 239 0.55 16.23 10.98
N ALA A 240 -0.56 16.30 11.71
CA ALA A 240 -0.96 15.23 12.62
C ALA A 240 -1.33 13.93 11.88
N VAL A 241 -1.97 14.00 10.71
CA VAL A 241 -2.22 12.83 9.85
C VAL A 241 -0.91 12.21 9.40
N GLU A 242 0.08 13.01 9.00
CA GLU A 242 1.38 12.52 8.59
C GLU A 242 2.07 11.74 9.70
N GLU A 243 2.23 12.36 10.87
CA GLU A 243 2.90 11.78 12.03
C GLU A 243 2.17 10.53 12.56
N ARG A 244 0.84 10.60 12.70
CA ARG A 244 0.06 9.61 13.46
C ARG A 244 -0.46 8.46 12.61
N VAL A 245 -0.59 8.66 11.31
CA VAL A 245 -1.31 7.74 10.42
C VAL A 245 -0.42 7.32 9.26
N LEU A 246 0.17 8.27 8.54
CA LEU A 246 0.89 7.99 7.31
C LEU A 246 2.25 7.33 7.55
N GLU A 247 3.12 7.90 8.40
CA GLU A 247 4.43 7.29 8.68
C GLU A 247 4.28 5.87 9.25
N PRO A 248 3.40 5.61 10.25
CA PRO A 248 3.19 4.26 10.73
C PRO A 248 2.65 3.30 9.67
N ALA A 249 1.88 3.78 8.68
CA ALA A 249 1.38 2.94 7.60
C ALA A 249 2.49 2.49 6.64
N VAL A 250 3.47 3.36 6.34
CA VAL A 250 4.66 3.01 5.55
C VAL A 250 5.44 1.88 6.23
N LEU A 251 5.63 1.98 7.55
CA LEU A 251 6.31 0.95 8.33
C LEU A 251 5.56 -0.37 8.32
N LYS A 252 4.25 -0.34 8.58
CA LYS A 252 3.40 -1.55 8.49
C LYS A 252 3.42 -2.19 7.10
N ALA A 253 3.54 -1.40 6.04
CA ALA A 253 3.68 -1.93 4.69
C ALA A 253 5.00 -2.66 4.49
N ALA A 254 6.12 -2.10 4.99
CA ALA A 254 7.42 -2.76 4.94
C ALA A 254 7.41 -4.09 5.73
N GLU A 255 6.83 -4.09 6.94
CA GLU A 255 6.66 -5.30 7.76
C GLU A 255 5.79 -6.35 7.06
N ALA A 256 4.69 -5.94 6.42
CA ALA A 256 3.83 -6.85 5.67
C ALA A 256 4.58 -7.46 4.47
N TYR A 257 5.41 -6.69 3.77
CA TYR A 257 6.20 -7.19 2.64
C TYR A 257 7.31 -8.14 3.12
N ALA A 258 8.00 -7.80 4.20
CA ALA A 258 9.00 -8.69 4.82
C ALA A 258 8.38 -10.04 5.22
N ALA A 259 7.19 -10.02 5.81
CA ALA A 259 6.46 -11.24 6.16
C ALA A 259 6.07 -12.08 4.94
N LEU A 260 5.66 -11.44 3.84
CA LEU A 260 5.34 -12.11 2.57
C LEU A 260 6.59 -12.71 1.92
N ASP A 261 7.72 -12.02 1.97
CA ASP A 261 9.00 -12.49 1.43
C ASP A 261 9.56 -13.67 2.25
N ALA A 262 9.39 -13.64 3.57
CA ALA A 262 9.76 -14.76 4.46
C ALA A 262 8.82 -15.98 4.32
N GLY A 263 7.60 -15.79 3.86
CA GLY A 263 6.53 -16.80 3.86
C GLY A 263 6.89 -18.15 3.23
N PRO A 264 7.47 -18.22 2.02
CA PRO A 264 7.93 -19.47 1.42
C PRO A 264 8.94 -20.21 2.31
N ARG A 265 9.92 -19.49 2.86
CA ARG A 265 10.96 -20.08 3.71
C ARG A 265 10.41 -20.58 5.05
N LEU A 266 9.48 -19.83 5.64
CA LEU A 266 8.80 -20.25 6.88
C LEU A 266 7.95 -21.52 6.68
N ARG A 267 7.34 -21.69 5.49
CA ARG A 267 6.61 -22.91 5.14
C ARG A 267 7.55 -24.10 4.98
N GLU A 268 8.62 -23.94 4.20
CA GLU A 268 9.64 -24.98 4.01
C GLU A 268 10.21 -25.46 5.36
N LEU A 269 10.54 -24.53 6.26
CA LEU A 269 11.02 -24.90 7.60
C LEU A 269 9.95 -25.62 8.43
N SER A 270 8.67 -25.26 8.30
CA SER A 270 7.58 -25.94 9.01
C SER A 270 7.36 -27.35 8.49
N GLU A 271 7.50 -27.57 7.18
CA GLU A 271 7.41 -28.88 6.53
C GLU A 271 8.50 -29.83 7.03
N LEU A 272 9.71 -29.33 7.37
CA LEU A 272 10.76 -30.17 7.98
C LEU A 272 10.34 -30.81 9.31
N ALA A 273 9.54 -30.12 10.12
CA ALA A 273 9.01 -30.69 11.37
C ALA A 273 8.01 -31.82 11.08
N ASP A 274 7.09 -31.59 10.15
CA ASP A 274 6.08 -32.58 9.79
C ASP A 274 6.75 -33.82 9.16
N GLU A 275 7.75 -33.63 8.29
CA GLU A 275 8.56 -34.70 7.71
C GLU A 275 9.34 -35.51 8.75
N ALA A 276 9.98 -34.84 9.71
CA ALA A 276 10.76 -35.51 10.76
C ALA A 276 9.87 -36.34 11.68
N VAL A 277 8.69 -35.84 12.04
CA VAL A 277 7.71 -36.58 12.84
C VAL A 277 7.16 -37.77 12.03
N ALA A 278 6.83 -37.56 10.76
CA ALA A 278 6.36 -38.64 9.89
C ALA A 278 7.42 -39.74 9.71
N GLU A 279 8.70 -39.37 9.57
CA GLU A 279 9.81 -40.33 9.47
C GLU A 279 10.03 -41.11 10.77
N ALA A 280 9.92 -40.45 11.92
CA ALA A 280 9.97 -41.10 13.23
C ALA A 280 8.86 -42.15 13.38
N ILE A 281 7.62 -41.82 12.97
CA ILE A 281 6.48 -42.74 13.04
C ILE A 281 6.64 -43.89 12.05
N ARG A 282 7.15 -43.64 10.84
CA ARG A 282 7.47 -44.71 9.86
C ARG A 282 8.52 -45.68 10.41
N SER A 283 9.56 -45.15 11.05
CA SER A 283 10.66 -45.94 11.60
C SER A 283 10.27 -46.70 12.87
N ALA A 284 9.33 -46.15 13.66
CA ALA A 284 8.81 -46.76 14.88
C ALA A 284 7.28 -46.57 14.96
N PRO A 285 6.47 -47.46 14.36
CA PRO A 285 5.01 -47.30 14.31
C PRO A 285 4.33 -47.17 15.68
N SER A 286 4.93 -47.72 16.74
CA SER A 286 4.45 -47.55 18.13
C SER A 286 4.44 -46.08 18.59
N ALA A 287 5.26 -45.23 17.97
CA ALA A 287 5.34 -43.79 18.26
C ALA A 287 4.14 -42.99 17.73
N ALA A 288 3.27 -43.56 16.90
CA ALA A 288 2.07 -42.88 16.38
C ALA A 288 1.16 -42.37 17.52
N SER A 289 1.06 -43.12 18.63
CA SER A 289 0.30 -42.69 19.81
C SER A 289 0.85 -41.42 20.49
N ARG A 290 2.05 -40.98 20.10
CA ARG A 290 2.80 -39.85 20.68
C ARG A 290 3.07 -38.73 19.68
N GLU A 291 2.40 -38.73 18.53
CA GLU A 291 2.57 -37.74 17.46
C GLU A 291 2.54 -36.29 17.97
N ALA A 292 1.65 -35.98 18.92
CA ALA A 292 1.52 -34.66 19.50
C ALA A 292 2.79 -34.19 20.27
N ASP A 293 3.46 -35.10 20.97
CA ASP A 293 4.69 -34.79 21.71
C ASP A 293 5.87 -34.61 20.76
N LEU A 294 5.98 -35.47 19.75
CA LEU A 294 7.00 -35.36 18.69
C LEU A 294 6.84 -34.05 17.92
N THR A 295 5.61 -33.69 17.56
CA THR A 295 5.28 -32.43 16.89
C THR A 295 5.65 -31.23 17.76
N ARG A 296 5.41 -31.32 19.07
CA ARG A 296 5.79 -30.24 20.01
C ARG A 296 7.30 -30.08 20.10
N ALA A 297 8.05 -31.18 20.17
CA ALA A 297 9.51 -31.16 20.19
C ALA A 297 10.08 -30.57 18.89
N ALA A 298 9.59 -31.03 17.73
CA ALA A 298 9.99 -30.52 16.42
C ALA A 298 9.73 -29.01 16.28
N ARG A 299 8.52 -28.55 16.65
CA ARG A 299 8.18 -27.11 16.61
C ARG A 299 9.00 -26.27 17.59
N LYS A 300 9.35 -26.82 18.76
CA LYS A 300 10.23 -26.13 19.72
C LYS A 300 11.62 -25.93 19.13
N ALA A 301 12.19 -26.94 18.46
CA ALA A 301 13.47 -26.84 17.77
C ALA A 301 13.45 -25.80 16.64
N LEU A 302 12.33 -25.70 15.90
CA LEU A 302 12.16 -24.70 14.84
C LEU A 302 11.96 -23.26 15.32
N HIS A 303 11.65 -23.02 16.60
CA HIS A 303 11.31 -21.68 17.08
C HIS A 303 12.42 -20.65 16.78
N GLY A 304 13.67 -20.98 17.13
CA GLY A 304 14.83 -20.12 16.87
C GLY A 304 15.03 -19.83 15.37
N PRO A 305 15.17 -20.87 14.52
CA PRO A 305 15.22 -20.74 13.07
C PRO A 305 14.10 -19.86 12.47
N LEU A 306 12.84 -20.05 12.90
CA LEU A 306 11.71 -19.27 12.41
C LEU A 306 11.80 -17.79 12.82
N MET A 307 12.29 -17.47 14.02
CA MET A 307 12.50 -16.08 14.45
C MET A 307 13.61 -15.40 13.64
N ARG A 308 14.70 -16.13 13.33
CA ARG A 308 15.80 -15.63 12.52
C ARG A 308 15.36 -15.30 11.09
N VAL A 309 14.59 -16.19 10.45
CA VAL A 309 14.01 -15.91 9.11
C VAL A 309 13.09 -14.70 9.14
N ARG A 310 12.28 -14.52 10.19
CA ARG A 310 11.45 -13.31 10.35
C ARG A 310 12.25 -12.03 10.54
N ALA A 311 13.45 -12.13 11.11
CA ALA A 311 14.40 -11.03 11.23
C ALA A 311 15.19 -10.78 9.93
N GLY A 312 14.89 -11.49 8.85
CA GLY A 312 15.59 -11.36 7.56
C GLY A 312 16.94 -12.10 7.51
N GLU A 313 17.26 -12.92 8.51
CA GLU A 313 18.51 -13.68 8.51
C GLU A 313 18.43 -14.93 7.62
N ALA A 314 19.55 -15.24 6.97
CA ALA A 314 19.71 -16.50 6.27
C ALA A 314 19.80 -17.66 7.29
N VAL A 315 18.92 -18.65 7.13
CA VAL A 315 18.92 -19.91 7.88
C VAL A 315 19.04 -21.03 6.88
N LEU A 316 20.03 -21.91 7.02
CA LEU A 316 20.22 -23.08 6.16
C LEU A 316 19.22 -24.18 6.54
N ALA A 317 18.64 -24.85 5.54
CA ALA A 317 17.62 -25.88 5.77
C ALA A 317 18.22 -27.11 6.46
N GLU A 318 19.46 -27.42 6.13
CA GLU A 318 20.22 -28.56 6.63
C GLU A 318 20.46 -28.46 8.14
N ASP A 319 20.90 -27.29 8.62
CA ASP A 319 21.11 -27.03 10.04
C ASP A 319 19.80 -27.19 10.83
N ALA A 320 18.73 -26.54 10.36
CA ALA A 320 17.42 -26.63 10.99
C ALA A 320 16.86 -28.07 10.95
N SER A 321 17.11 -28.81 9.87
CA SER A 321 16.67 -30.21 9.74
C SER A 321 17.38 -31.11 10.73
N SER A 322 18.69 -30.94 10.92
CA SER A 322 19.47 -31.69 11.92
C SER A 322 18.95 -31.47 13.34
N ASP A 323 18.73 -30.21 13.73
CA ASP A 323 18.22 -29.85 15.06
C ASP A 323 16.82 -30.43 15.33
N VAL A 324 15.94 -30.37 14.33
CA VAL A 324 14.59 -30.93 14.42
C VAL A 324 14.63 -32.45 14.56
N ARG A 325 15.43 -33.14 13.75
CA ARG A 325 15.58 -34.60 13.83
C ARG A 325 16.16 -35.04 15.17
N ALA A 326 17.16 -34.31 15.69
CA ALA A 326 17.73 -34.56 17.00
C ALA A 326 16.68 -34.41 18.11
N ALA A 327 15.89 -33.33 18.08
CA ALA A 327 14.84 -33.10 19.08
C ALA A 327 13.72 -34.16 19.02
N VAL A 328 13.33 -34.61 17.83
CA VAL A 328 12.36 -35.70 17.66
C VAL A 328 12.93 -37.02 18.17
N ALA A 329 14.20 -37.34 17.88
CA ALA A 329 14.86 -38.53 18.39
C ALA A 329 14.98 -38.53 19.92
N GLU A 330 15.33 -37.40 20.52
CA GLU A 330 15.36 -37.23 21.97
C GLU A 330 13.96 -37.48 22.58
N ALA A 331 12.92 -36.88 22.01
CA ALA A 331 11.54 -37.09 22.48
C ALA A 331 11.06 -38.55 22.34
N LEU A 332 11.49 -39.26 21.31
CA LEU A 332 11.22 -40.70 21.16
C LEU A 332 11.87 -41.49 22.30
N THR A 333 13.18 -41.28 22.52
CA THR A 333 13.96 -42.03 23.53
C THR A 333 13.54 -41.71 24.96
N ALA A 334 13.20 -40.46 25.27
CA ALA A 334 12.81 -40.00 26.60
C ALA A 334 11.51 -40.64 27.13
N ALA A 335 10.74 -41.34 26.31
CA ALA A 335 9.62 -42.14 26.80
C ALA A 335 9.68 -43.63 26.40
N ALA A 336 10.86 -44.09 25.97
CA ALA A 336 11.22 -45.50 26.03
C ALA A 336 11.90 -45.86 27.36
N ALA A 337 12.39 -44.86 28.10
CA ALA A 337 12.91 -44.96 29.47
C ALA A 337 11.79 -44.78 30.50
#